data_AF-A0A0R3QUI3-F1
#
_entry.id   AF-A0A0R3QUI3-F1
#
_cell.length_a   1.000
_cell.length_b   1.000
_cell.length_c   1.000
_cell.angle_alpha   90.00
_cell.angle_beta   90.00
_cell.angle_gamma   90.00
#
_symmetry.space_group_name_H-M   'P 1'
#
loop_
_entity.id
_entity.type
_entity.pdbx_description
1 polymer ?
#
loop_
_entity_poly.entity_id
_entity_poly.type
_entity_poly.pdbx_seq_one_letter_code
_entity_poly.pdbx_strand_id
1 'polypeptide(L)'
;MDFSRIMRFWLISLLIIQYYCIDIAVSVIAFGFYQKSFKFNDHIIWDYIALNVPYQFITSPVDFLVFTVVRLLIMLFCLMLKVSREYPWLEKLFIPFLGVFILHWTFSLIKLLAFSEKIEQFAYFGFWLNVTWNVLAAIFIMLLWNFVLRRNTSWDYQSLTGETRDVPSRLHDTKEESTRFGTGQHILRLLRYCKFHWIWFATARVFLPYCTGQVLSNIVQGRGAVVLVRSVLLMVALTFVSTITGGLRGGSFVYATALVNRQMRYDLFNSLVEQDISFFDTTNTGEITSRLTTDCETMSSTVSTNLNVFLRNIVMLLGSLVFMITLSWRLSLVTFIIVPVVGFITKVYGAYYDLLTEKTQGTIATSNHVAEQVISTMRTVRSFACEKREARKFQQHLDETLNLNKKKAIVYMGYMWTTEFCDNAILIAVLFYGGHLVLSGKMTVDNLISFLLYQMQLGENLYNISYVFTGLMESVGASRKVFEYMMRKPKILHVGTKKTP
;
A
#
# COMPACT_ATOMS: atom_id res chain seq x y z
N MET A 1 -19.88 -23.50 30.39
CA MET A 1 -19.37 -23.67 29.01
C MET A 1 -20.22 -22.79 28.10
N ASP A 2 -19.65 -21.72 27.57
CA ASP A 2 -20.38 -20.51 27.13
C ASP A 2 -21.35 -20.71 25.95
N PHE A 3 -22.63 -20.45 26.19
CA PHE A 3 -23.67 -20.33 25.15
C PHE A 3 -23.26 -19.36 24.03
N SER A 4 -22.51 -18.29 24.35
CA SER A 4 -22.02 -17.33 23.34
C SER A 4 -20.96 -17.89 22.40
N ARG A 5 -20.19 -18.93 22.80
CA ARG A 5 -19.23 -19.61 21.91
C ARG A 5 -19.94 -20.56 20.97
N ILE A 6 -20.94 -21.29 21.46
CA ILE A 6 -21.74 -22.22 20.66
C ILE A 6 -22.55 -21.42 19.63
N MET A 7 -23.19 -20.33 20.04
CA MET A 7 -23.94 -19.44 19.13
C MET A 7 -23.03 -18.82 18.05
N ARG A 8 -21.82 -18.36 18.42
CA ARG A 8 -20.83 -17.88 17.44
C ARG A 8 -20.40 -18.97 16.45
N PHE A 9 -20.20 -20.20 16.91
CA PHE A 9 -19.85 -21.32 16.03
C PHE A 9 -20.95 -21.61 15.00
N TRP A 10 -22.22 -21.67 15.43
CA TRP A 10 -23.35 -21.88 14.53
C TRP A 10 -23.54 -20.75 13.53
N LEU A 11 -23.43 -19.50 13.97
CA LEU A 11 -23.55 -18.32 13.10
C LEU A 11 -22.46 -18.30 12.02
N ILE A 12 -21.24 -18.68 12.39
CA ILE A 12 -20.10 -18.81 11.48
C ILE A 12 -20.33 -19.92 10.45
N SER A 13 -20.77 -21.11 10.89
CA SER A 13 -21.04 -22.23 9.99
C SER A 13 -22.17 -21.89 9.02
N LEU A 14 -23.20 -21.19 9.48
CA LEU A 14 -24.32 -20.74 8.65
C LEU A 14 -23.87 -19.73 7.58
N LEU A 15 -23.01 -18.77 7.93
CA LEU A 15 -22.45 -17.81 6.96
C LEU A 15 -21.61 -18.51 5.87
N ILE A 16 -20.83 -19.53 6.25
CA ILE A 16 -20.04 -20.30 5.28
C ILE A 16 -20.96 -21.11 4.37
N ILE A 17 -21.93 -21.84 4.92
CA ILE A 17 -22.90 -22.61 4.12
C ILE A 17 -23.68 -21.70 3.16
N GLN A 18 -24.12 -20.54 3.64
CA GLN A 18 -24.79 -19.54 2.80
C GLN A 18 -23.88 -19.07 1.65
N TYR A 19 -22.61 -18.81 1.91
CA TYR A 19 -21.63 -18.48 0.87
C TYR A 19 -21.52 -19.60 -0.17
N TYR A 20 -21.41 -20.87 0.23
CA TYR A 20 -21.36 -22.02 -0.69
C TYR A 20 -22.56 -22.09 -1.61
N CYS A 21 -23.77 -21.98 -1.03
CA CYS A 21 -25.01 -22.03 -1.79
C CYS A 21 -25.08 -20.90 -2.81
N ILE A 22 -24.70 -19.67 -2.42
CA ILE A 22 -24.73 -18.52 -3.33
C ILE A 22 -23.64 -18.65 -4.41
N ASP A 23 -22.42 -19.08 -4.07
CA ASP A 23 -21.32 -19.20 -5.03
C ASP A 23 -21.64 -20.22 -6.13
N ILE A 24 -22.17 -21.39 -5.75
CA ILE A 24 -22.62 -22.41 -6.71
C ILE A 24 -23.80 -21.90 -7.53
N ALA A 25 -24.83 -21.34 -6.87
CA ALA A 25 -26.04 -20.91 -7.55
C ALA A 25 -25.75 -19.83 -8.61
N VAL A 26 -25.00 -18.77 -8.25
CA VAL A 26 -24.73 -17.67 -9.18
C VAL A 26 -23.84 -18.14 -10.34
N SER A 27 -22.79 -18.93 -10.07
CA SER A 27 -21.90 -19.44 -11.12
C SER A 27 -22.61 -20.37 -12.11
N VAL A 28 -23.54 -21.22 -11.64
CA VAL A 28 -24.28 -22.15 -12.51
C VAL A 28 -25.41 -21.44 -13.26
N ILE A 29 -26.18 -20.58 -12.58
CA ILE A 29 -27.28 -19.82 -13.22
C ILE A 29 -26.74 -18.90 -14.32
N ALA A 30 -25.54 -18.35 -14.16
CA ALA A 30 -24.92 -17.53 -15.18
C ALA A 30 -24.75 -18.23 -16.52
N PHE A 31 -24.53 -19.55 -16.55
CA PHE A 31 -24.45 -20.33 -17.79
C PHE A 31 -25.76 -20.35 -18.59
N GLY A 32 -26.91 -20.28 -17.91
CA GLY A 32 -28.22 -20.25 -18.57
C GLY A 32 -28.48 -18.95 -19.36
N PHE A 33 -27.64 -17.93 -19.18
CA PHE A 33 -27.68 -16.64 -19.87
C PHE A 33 -26.55 -16.46 -20.91
N TYR A 34 -25.89 -17.53 -21.33
CA TYR A 34 -24.90 -17.51 -22.42
C TYR A 34 -25.55 -17.57 -23.81
N GLN A 35 -26.44 -16.61 -24.08
CA GLN A 35 -27.05 -16.41 -25.39
C GLN A 35 -27.30 -14.92 -25.63
N LYS A 36 -27.47 -14.52 -26.91
CA LYS A 36 -27.73 -13.10 -27.26
C LYS A 36 -29.06 -12.59 -26.73
N SER A 37 -30.02 -13.49 -26.45
CA SER A 37 -31.32 -13.12 -25.89
C SER A 37 -31.29 -13.16 -24.36
N PHE A 38 -32.04 -12.28 -23.69
CA PHE A 38 -32.16 -12.29 -22.22
C PHE A 38 -33.00 -13.48 -21.69
N LYS A 39 -33.34 -14.45 -22.55
CA LYS A 39 -34.09 -15.63 -22.12
C LYS A 39 -33.15 -16.54 -21.31
N PHE A 40 -33.70 -17.24 -20.34
CA PHE A 40 -32.97 -18.28 -19.62
C PHE A 40 -33.13 -19.60 -20.39
N ASN A 41 -32.04 -20.32 -20.61
CA ASN A 41 -32.05 -21.63 -21.26
C ASN A 41 -31.28 -22.65 -20.40
N ASP A 42 -32.01 -23.63 -19.89
CA ASP A 42 -31.53 -24.69 -19.02
C ASP A 42 -30.70 -25.75 -19.77
N HIS A 43 -31.01 -26.02 -21.04
CA HIS A 43 -30.23 -26.97 -21.86
C HIS A 43 -28.78 -26.52 -22.04
N ILE A 44 -28.53 -25.22 -22.18
CA ILE A 44 -27.17 -24.66 -22.34
C ILE A 44 -26.31 -24.94 -21.10
N ILE A 45 -26.91 -24.95 -19.91
CA ILE A 45 -26.21 -25.24 -18.66
C ILE A 45 -25.65 -26.66 -18.69
N TRP A 46 -26.49 -27.63 -19.09
CA TRP A 46 -26.09 -29.03 -19.18
C TRP A 46 -25.04 -29.26 -20.26
N ASP A 47 -25.14 -28.57 -21.41
CA ASP A 47 -24.15 -28.68 -22.47
C ASP A 47 -22.74 -28.23 -22.03
N TYR A 48 -22.65 -27.16 -21.23
CA TYR A 48 -21.38 -26.69 -20.70
C TYR A 48 -20.86 -27.52 -19.50
N ILE A 49 -21.74 -27.98 -18.61
CA ILE A 49 -21.35 -28.80 -17.45
C ILE A 49 -20.91 -30.20 -17.89
N ALA A 50 -21.61 -30.82 -18.85
CA ALA A 50 -21.28 -32.13 -19.38
C ALA A 50 -20.10 -32.12 -20.38
N LEU A 51 -19.54 -30.93 -20.66
CA LEU A 51 -18.45 -30.73 -21.63
C LEU A 51 -18.79 -31.24 -23.04
N ASN A 52 -20.06 -31.17 -23.44
CA ASN A 52 -20.52 -31.57 -24.78
C ASN A 52 -20.06 -30.59 -25.88
N VAL A 53 -19.64 -29.38 -25.50
CA VAL A 53 -19.11 -28.34 -26.40
C VAL A 53 -17.57 -28.33 -26.35
N PRO A 54 -16.88 -28.28 -27.50
CA PRO A 54 -15.41 -28.23 -27.52
C PRO A 54 -14.90 -26.98 -26.78
N TYR A 55 -13.98 -27.19 -25.84
CA TYR A 55 -13.42 -26.13 -25.03
C TYR A 55 -12.54 -25.18 -25.85
N GLN A 56 -12.81 -23.88 -25.75
CA GLN A 56 -11.99 -22.81 -26.30
C GLN A 56 -11.83 -21.71 -25.25
N PHE A 57 -10.59 -21.35 -24.93
CA PHE A 57 -10.29 -20.35 -23.90
C PHE A 57 -10.90 -18.96 -24.20
N ILE A 58 -11.08 -18.58 -25.46
CA ILE A 58 -11.58 -17.25 -25.82
C ILE A 58 -13.11 -17.15 -25.65
N THR A 59 -13.83 -18.26 -25.69
CA THR A 59 -15.30 -18.27 -25.82
C THR A 59 -16.01 -19.07 -24.73
N SER A 60 -15.36 -20.08 -24.16
CA SER A 60 -15.97 -20.97 -23.18
C SER A 60 -16.00 -20.36 -21.78
N PRO A 61 -17.12 -20.45 -21.05
CA PRO A 61 -17.24 -19.96 -19.68
C PRO A 61 -16.91 -21.01 -18.62
N VAL A 62 -16.60 -22.25 -19.04
CA VAL A 62 -16.32 -23.40 -18.15
C VAL A 62 -15.22 -23.11 -17.14
N ASP A 63 -14.25 -22.25 -17.47
CA ASP A 63 -13.19 -21.88 -16.53
C ASP A 63 -13.71 -21.26 -15.23
N PHE A 64 -14.80 -20.48 -15.28
CA PHE A 64 -15.39 -19.91 -14.07
C PHE A 64 -15.93 -20.98 -13.13
N LEU A 65 -16.41 -22.10 -13.67
CA LEU A 65 -16.84 -23.25 -12.86
C LEU A 65 -15.64 -23.95 -12.22
N VAL A 66 -14.52 -24.10 -12.94
CA VAL A 66 -13.27 -24.66 -12.36
C VAL A 66 -12.80 -23.80 -11.18
N PHE A 67 -12.76 -22.48 -11.34
CA PHE A 67 -12.39 -21.57 -10.24
C PHE A 67 -13.39 -21.62 -9.09
N THR A 68 -14.69 -21.76 -9.38
CA THR A 68 -15.71 -21.97 -8.34
C THR A 68 -15.43 -23.25 -7.55
N VAL A 69 -15.13 -24.37 -8.21
CA VAL A 69 -14.77 -25.63 -7.54
C VAL A 69 -13.51 -25.46 -6.68
N VAL A 70 -12.47 -24.80 -7.20
CA VAL A 70 -11.24 -24.52 -6.44
C VAL A 70 -11.54 -23.68 -5.19
N ARG A 71 -12.37 -22.64 -5.28
CA ARG A 71 -12.82 -21.85 -4.11
C ARG A 71 -13.49 -22.71 -3.06
N LEU A 72 -14.41 -23.58 -3.49
CA LEU A 72 -15.16 -24.47 -2.60
C LEU A 72 -14.24 -25.49 -1.93
N LEU A 73 -13.24 -26.03 -2.62
CA LEU A 73 -12.26 -26.93 -2.00
C LEU A 73 -11.40 -26.23 -0.94
N ILE A 74 -10.93 -25.02 -1.25
CA ILE A 74 -10.11 -24.21 -0.34
C ILE A 74 -10.89 -23.82 0.93
N MET A 75 -12.13 -23.39 0.77
CA MET A 75 -13.01 -23.07 1.89
C MET A 75 -13.33 -24.32 2.74
N LEU A 76 -13.45 -25.50 2.11
CA LEU A 76 -13.77 -26.75 2.81
C LEU A 76 -12.58 -27.18 3.65
N PHE A 77 -11.38 -27.11 3.08
CA PHE A 77 -10.12 -27.35 3.79
C PHE A 77 -9.98 -26.46 5.03
N CYS A 78 -10.35 -25.18 4.93
CA CYS A 78 -10.30 -24.26 6.06
C CYS A 78 -11.34 -24.55 7.14
N LEU A 79 -12.54 -24.94 6.72
CA LEU A 79 -13.58 -25.37 7.64
C LEU A 79 -13.13 -26.64 8.39
N MET A 80 -12.51 -27.60 7.70
CA MET A 80 -11.93 -28.79 8.34
C MET A 80 -10.86 -28.42 9.37
N LEU A 81 -9.89 -27.57 9.02
CA LEU A 81 -8.85 -27.13 9.98
C LEU A 81 -9.44 -26.42 11.20
N LYS A 82 -10.48 -25.62 10.99
CA LYS A 82 -11.19 -24.94 12.08
C LYS A 82 -11.95 -25.90 12.99
N VAL A 83 -12.60 -26.92 12.42
CA VAL A 83 -13.30 -27.97 13.18
C VAL A 83 -12.29 -28.83 13.95
N SER A 84 -11.16 -29.19 13.35
CA SER A 84 -10.05 -29.92 13.98
C SER A 84 -9.30 -29.12 15.06
N ARG A 85 -9.64 -27.84 15.27
CA ARG A 85 -9.01 -26.92 16.24
C ARG A 85 -7.51 -26.69 16.03
N GLU A 86 -7.01 -26.87 14.81
CA GLU A 86 -5.61 -26.61 14.44
C GLU A 86 -5.40 -25.13 14.04
N TYR A 87 -5.67 -24.23 14.98
CA TYR A 87 -5.50 -22.78 14.78
C TYR A 87 -4.10 -22.32 14.30
N PRO A 88 -2.97 -22.95 14.68
CA PRO A 88 -1.65 -22.52 14.21
C PRO A 88 -1.46 -22.67 12.70
N TRP A 89 -2.04 -23.72 12.11
CA TRP A 89 -2.02 -23.95 10.67
C TRP A 89 -2.92 -22.97 9.93
N LEU A 90 -4.06 -22.63 10.53
CA LEU A 90 -4.99 -21.66 9.97
C LEU A 90 -4.35 -20.26 9.83
N GLU A 91 -3.54 -19.83 10.80
CA GLU A 91 -2.86 -18.52 10.72
C GLU A 91 -1.81 -18.46 9.59
N LYS A 92 -1.11 -19.57 9.32
CA LYS A 92 -0.13 -19.68 8.24
C LYS A 92 -0.75 -19.60 6.83
N LEU A 93 -2.03 -19.92 6.71
CA LEU A 93 -2.74 -19.97 5.42
C LEU A 93 -3.12 -18.60 4.85
N PHE A 94 -2.93 -17.49 5.56
CA PHE A 94 -3.33 -16.18 5.04
C PHE A 94 -2.61 -15.79 3.73
N ILE A 95 -1.31 -16.07 3.61
CA ILE A 95 -0.53 -15.78 2.39
C ILE A 95 -1.06 -16.61 1.20
N PRO A 96 -1.21 -17.94 1.28
CA PRO A 96 -1.78 -18.69 0.16
C PRO A 96 -3.22 -18.25 -0.15
N PHE A 97 -4.03 -17.83 0.83
CA PHE A 97 -5.34 -17.23 0.57
C PHE A 97 -5.28 -15.94 -0.22
N LEU A 98 -4.37 -15.04 0.17
CA LEU A 98 -4.14 -13.81 -0.55
C LEU A 98 -3.64 -14.10 -1.98
N GLY A 99 -2.77 -15.10 -2.14
CA GLY A 99 -2.33 -15.58 -3.46
C GLY A 99 -3.49 -16.11 -4.30
N VAL A 100 -4.37 -16.93 -3.71
CA VAL A 100 -5.58 -17.44 -4.36
C VAL A 100 -6.51 -16.30 -4.77
N PHE A 101 -6.76 -15.32 -3.90
CA PHE A 101 -7.54 -14.13 -4.24
C PHE A 101 -6.96 -13.40 -5.46
N ILE A 102 -5.64 -13.21 -5.48
CA ILE A 102 -4.94 -12.53 -6.57
C ILE A 102 -5.02 -13.34 -7.85
N LEU A 103 -4.88 -14.67 -7.79
CA LEU A 103 -5.09 -15.56 -8.94
C LEU A 103 -6.51 -15.45 -9.52
N HIS A 104 -7.54 -15.38 -8.68
CA HIS A 104 -8.91 -15.21 -9.16
C HIS A 104 -9.13 -13.83 -9.79
N TRP A 105 -8.55 -12.79 -9.19
CA TRP A 105 -8.60 -11.43 -9.73
C TRP A 105 -7.91 -11.34 -11.08
N THR A 106 -6.66 -11.82 -11.19
CA THR A 106 -5.90 -11.80 -12.45
C THR A 106 -6.58 -12.64 -13.51
N PHE A 107 -7.11 -13.82 -13.15
CA PHE A 107 -7.86 -14.66 -14.07
C PHE A 107 -9.09 -13.94 -14.63
N SER A 108 -9.86 -13.26 -13.79
CA SER A 108 -11.06 -12.50 -14.23
C SER A 108 -10.70 -11.45 -15.27
N LEU A 109 -9.60 -10.73 -15.06
CA LEU A 109 -9.13 -9.70 -15.97
C LEU A 109 -8.55 -10.30 -17.27
N ILE A 110 -7.78 -11.39 -17.18
CA ILE A 110 -7.26 -12.11 -18.36
C ILE A 110 -8.42 -12.64 -19.20
N LYS A 111 -9.44 -13.20 -18.55
CA LYS A 111 -10.60 -13.74 -19.23
C LYS A 111 -11.42 -12.64 -19.90
N LEU A 112 -11.63 -11.52 -19.21
CA LEU A 112 -12.27 -10.32 -19.79
C LEU A 112 -11.47 -9.77 -20.98
N LEU A 113 -10.13 -9.81 -20.92
CA LEU A 113 -9.27 -9.45 -22.05
C LEU A 113 -9.42 -10.42 -23.24
N ALA A 114 -9.45 -11.73 -22.98
CA ALA A 114 -9.63 -12.75 -24.01
C ALA A 114 -10.97 -12.62 -24.73
N PHE A 115 -12.06 -12.42 -23.99
CA PHE A 115 -13.39 -12.17 -24.57
C PHE A 115 -13.44 -10.87 -25.38
N SER A 116 -12.60 -9.89 -25.04
CA SER A 116 -12.52 -8.63 -25.80
C SER A 116 -12.10 -8.79 -27.25
N GLU A 117 -11.54 -9.94 -27.64
CA GLU A 117 -11.21 -10.24 -29.03
C GLU A 117 -12.44 -10.51 -29.89
N LYS A 118 -13.53 -11.04 -29.30
CA LYS A 118 -14.81 -11.30 -29.97
C LYS A 118 -15.91 -10.45 -29.33
N ILE A 119 -16.15 -9.25 -29.89
CA ILE A 119 -17.08 -8.25 -29.34
C ILE A 119 -18.50 -8.81 -29.13
N GLU A 120 -18.94 -9.77 -29.94
CA GLU A 120 -20.24 -10.43 -29.78
C GLU A 120 -20.45 -11.10 -28.42
N GLN A 121 -19.36 -11.48 -27.75
CA GLN A 121 -19.39 -12.10 -26.41
C GLN A 121 -19.85 -11.11 -25.33
N PHE A 122 -19.63 -9.81 -25.51
CA PHE A 122 -20.10 -8.80 -24.54
C PHE A 122 -21.62 -8.65 -24.50
N ALA A 123 -22.33 -9.16 -25.51
CA ALA A 123 -23.79 -9.19 -25.52
C ALA A 123 -24.36 -10.24 -24.56
N TYR A 124 -23.56 -11.23 -24.12
CA TYR A 124 -24.02 -12.28 -23.21
C TYR A 124 -24.12 -11.75 -21.78
N PHE A 125 -25.32 -11.71 -21.24
CA PHE A 125 -25.54 -11.29 -19.85
C PHE A 125 -24.85 -12.23 -18.86
N GLY A 126 -24.84 -13.53 -19.14
CA GLY A 126 -24.16 -14.55 -18.32
C GLY A 126 -22.66 -14.29 -18.17
N PHE A 127 -22.01 -13.67 -19.15
CA PHE A 127 -20.60 -13.30 -19.08
C PHE A 127 -20.34 -12.24 -18.00
N TRP A 128 -21.10 -11.13 -18.04
CA TRP A 128 -20.94 -10.07 -17.05
C TRP A 128 -21.28 -10.56 -15.65
N LEU A 129 -22.29 -11.42 -15.53
CA LEU A 129 -22.65 -12.04 -14.25
C LEU A 129 -21.50 -12.90 -13.72
N ASN A 130 -20.90 -13.76 -14.53
CA ASN A 130 -19.77 -14.59 -14.12
C ASN A 130 -18.51 -13.80 -13.76
N VAL A 131 -18.12 -12.81 -14.58
CA VAL A 131 -16.92 -12.00 -14.29
C VAL A 131 -17.10 -11.19 -13.00
N THR A 132 -18.24 -10.50 -12.86
CA THR A 132 -18.52 -9.70 -11.67
C THR A 132 -18.63 -10.58 -10.43
N TRP A 133 -19.32 -11.73 -10.54
CA TRP A 133 -19.44 -12.68 -9.45
C TRP A 133 -18.09 -13.29 -9.07
N ASN A 134 -17.23 -13.66 -10.02
CA ASN A 134 -15.92 -14.23 -9.72
C ASN A 134 -15.04 -13.28 -8.89
N VAL A 135 -15.09 -11.98 -9.20
CA VAL A 135 -14.42 -10.94 -8.43
C VAL A 135 -15.06 -10.75 -7.05
N LEU A 136 -16.40 -10.65 -6.98
CA LEU A 136 -17.13 -10.49 -5.72
C LEU A 136 -16.94 -11.69 -4.80
N ALA A 137 -17.00 -12.92 -5.31
CA ALA A 137 -16.78 -14.16 -4.59
C ALA A 137 -15.38 -14.20 -3.98
N ALA A 138 -14.35 -13.78 -4.73
CA ALA A 138 -12.99 -13.65 -4.20
C ALA A 138 -12.92 -12.62 -3.04
N ILE A 139 -13.60 -11.46 -3.18
CA ILE A 139 -13.68 -10.44 -2.12
C ILE A 139 -14.40 -11.00 -0.89
N PHE A 140 -15.52 -11.71 -1.08
CA PHE A 140 -16.27 -12.33 0.00
C PHE A 140 -15.46 -13.39 0.74
N ILE A 141 -14.67 -14.21 0.05
CA ILE A 141 -13.73 -15.13 0.70
C ILE A 141 -12.74 -14.38 1.58
N MET A 142 -12.17 -13.27 1.08
CA MET A 142 -11.24 -12.46 1.88
C MET A 142 -11.93 -11.82 3.10
N LEU A 143 -13.18 -11.38 2.96
CA LEU A 143 -13.97 -10.84 4.06
C LEU A 143 -14.31 -11.92 5.09
N LEU A 144 -14.77 -13.09 4.64
CA LEU A 144 -14.99 -14.27 5.48
C LEU A 144 -13.70 -14.67 6.20
N TRP A 145 -12.55 -14.62 5.51
CA TRP A 145 -11.28 -14.86 6.15
C TRP A 145 -11.04 -13.89 7.31
N ASN A 146 -11.12 -12.58 7.06
CA ASN A 146 -10.82 -11.55 8.04
C ASN A 146 -11.81 -11.49 9.21
N PHE A 147 -13.10 -11.73 8.99
CA PHE A 147 -14.14 -11.59 10.01
C PHE A 147 -14.51 -12.89 10.71
N VAL A 148 -14.38 -14.04 10.03
CA VAL A 148 -14.92 -15.31 10.50
C VAL A 148 -13.84 -16.32 10.83
N LEU A 149 -12.81 -16.47 9.99
CA LEU A 149 -11.74 -17.46 10.17
C LEU A 149 -10.61 -16.93 11.05
N ARG A 150 -10.28 -15.64 10.94
CA ARG A 150 -9.15 -15.01 11.61
C ARG A 150 -9.52 -14.43 12.98
N ARG A 151 -8.76 -14.79 14.02
CA ARG A 151 -8.99 -14.31 15.41
C ARG A 151 -8.20 -13.04 15.77
N ASN A 152 -7.06 -12.79 15.13
CA ASN A 152 -6.17 -11.65 15.40
C ASN A 152 -6.08 -10.71 14.18
N THR A 153 -6.29 -9.41 14.40
CA THR A 153 -6.41 -8.38 13.35
C THR A 153 -5.08 -7.96 12.71
N SER A 154 -3.95 -8.07 13.42
CA SER A 154 -2.61 -7.80 12.89
C SER A 154 -1.99 -9.05 12.27
N TRP A 155 -1.37 -8.93 11.10
CA TRP A 155 -0.64 -10.04 10.48
C TRP A 155 0.76 -10.03 11.06
N ASP A 156 1.12 -11.10 11.77
CA ASP A 156 2.42 -11.23 12.43
C ASP A 156 3.16 -12.42 11.81
N TYR A 157 4.34 -12.17 11.24
CA TYR A 157 5.13 -13.16 10.51
C TYR A 157 5.65 -14.28 11.43
N GLN A 158 5.61 -14.07 12.75
CA GLN A 158 5.87 -15.09 13.78
C GLN A 158 4.94 -16.32 13.66
N SER A 159 3.77 -16.17 13.04
CA SER A 159 2.88 -17.28 12.68
C SER A 159 3.53 -18.29 11.72
N LEU A 160 4.48 -17.89 10.88
CA LEU A 160 5.18 -18.77 9.92
C LEU A 160 6.41 -19.46 10.52
N THR A 161 7.16 -18.77 11.38
CA THR A 161 8.41 -19.30 11.98
C THR A 161 8.16 -20.16 13.23
N GLY A 162 6.96 -20.12 13.82
CA GLY A 162 6.63 -20.92 15.00
C GLY A 162 7.35 -20.49 16.29
N GLU A 163 8.08 -19.36 16.26
CA GLU A 163 8.76 -18.81 17.42
C GLU A 163 7.77 -17.99 18.25
N THR A 164 7.38 -18.53 19.41
CA THR A 164 6.69 -17.79 20.47
C THR A 164 7.60 -16.73 21.08
N ARG A 165 7.03 -15.57 21.45
CA ARG A 165 7.73 -14.52 22.18
C ARG A 165 8.33 -15.05 23.50
N ASP A 166 9.64 -15.28 23.50
CA ASP A 166 10.47 -15.22 24.72
C ASP A 166 11.22 -13.88 24.75
N VAL A 167 10.47 -12.78 24.69
CA VAL A 167 11.01 -11.47 25.08
C VAL A 167 10.38 -11.16 26.43
N PRO A 168 11.15 -11.15 27.53
CA PRO A 168 10.66 -10.58 28.77
C PRO A 168 10.45 -9.08 28.51
N SER A 169 9.20 -8.70 28.29
CA SER A 169 8.75 -7.32 28.32
C SER A 169 8.87 -6.81 29.76
N ARG A 170 10.09 -6.50 30.18
CA ARG A 170 10.38 -5.77 31.41
C ARG A 170 11.15 -4.53 31.01
N LEU A 171 10.40 -3.49 30.62
CA LEU A 171 10.71 -2.07 30.76
C LEU A 171 9.63 -1.28 30.02
N HIS A 172 8.43 -1.23 30.62
CA HIS A 172 7.55 -0.06 30.65
C HIS A 172 6.28 -0.43 31.40
N ASP A 173 6.35 -0.38 32.73
CA ASP A 173 5.18 -0.10 33.55
C ASP A 173 5.50 1.12 34.41
N THR A 174 5.35 2.27 33.78
CA THR A 174 4.92 3.49 34.47
C THR A 174 3.73 3.97 33.65
N LYS A 175 2.54 3.57 34.11
CA LYS A 175 1.26 4.06 33.61
C LYS A 175 1.15 5.56 33.92
N GLU A 176 1.61 6.40 33.01
CA GLU A 176 0.94 7.68 32.78
C GLU A 176 0.03 7.49 31.57
N GLU A 177 -1.28 7.50 31.81
CA GLU A 177 -2.33 7.63 30.80
C GLU A 177 -2.21 9.01 30.13
N SER A 178 -1.20 9.20 29.28
CA SER A 178 -1.29 10.21 28.23
C SER A 178 -2.18 9.65 27.14
N THR A 179 -3.28 10.35 26.85
CA THR A 179 -4.22 10.03 25.78
C THR A 179 -3.47 9.74 24.48
N ARG A 180 -3.26 8.45 24.15
CA ARG A 180 -2.60 8.02 22.92
C ARG A 180 -3.50 8.36 21.74
N PHE A 181 -3.35 9.57 21.20
CA PHE A 181 -3.93 9.93 19.91
C PHE A 181 -3.36 9.00 18.83
N GLY A 182 -4.21 8.50 17.94
CA GLY A 182 -3.77 7.63 16.86
C GLY A 182 -2.92 8.41 15.84
N THR A 183 -1.95 7.75 15.21
CA THR A 183 -1.11 8.29 14.11
C THR A 183 -1.95 9.05 13.07
N GLY A 184 -3.13 8.53 12.74
CA GLY A 184 -4.07 9.17 11.80
C GLY A 184 -4.67 10.49 12.29
N GLN A 185 -4.87 10.68 13.59
CA GLN A 185 -5.38 11.94 14.16
C GLN A 185 -4.32 13.05 14.12
N HIS A 186 -3.04 12.70 14.31
CA HIS A 186 -1.94 13.64 14.14
C HIS A 186 -1.83 14.10 12.68
N ILE A 187 -1.90 13.16 11.73
CA ILE A 187 -1.91 13.45 10.29
C ILE A 187 -3.11 14.33 9.91
N LEU A 188 -4.31 14.03 10.41
CA LEU A 188 -5.52 14.81 10.09
C LEU A 188 -5.45 16.25 10.64
N ARG A 189 -4.88 16.44 11.83
CA ARG A 189 -4.67 17.78 12.39
C ARG A 189 -3.63 18.56 11.59
N LEU A 190 -2.54 17.90 11.18
CA LEU A 190 -1.52 18.50 10.31
C LEU A 190 -2.10 18.93 8.95
N LEU A 191 -2.90 18.05 8.33
CA LEU A 191 -3.63 18.35 7.10
C LEU A 191 -4.57 19.55 7.22
N ARG A 192 -5.14 19.77 8.42
CA ARG A 192 -6.04 20.91 8.69
C ARG A 192 -5.30 22.25 8.59
N TYR A 193 -4.04 22.33 9.03
CA TYR A 193 -3.22 23.52 8.86
C TYR A 193 -2.87 23.79 7.38
N CYS A 194 -2.84 22.76 6.54
CA CYS A 194 -2.58 22.89 5.09
C CYS A 194 -3.82 23.20 4.23
N LYS A 195 -5.05 23.13 4.78
CA LYS A 195 -6.32 23.20 4.03
C LYS A 195 -6.52 24.50 3.25
N PHE A 196 -5.94 25.62 3.69
CA PHE A 196 -6.22 26.95 3.12
C PHE A 196 -5.45 27.25 1.82
N HIS A 197 -4.52 26.39 1.38
CA HIS A 197 -3.59 26.69 0.27
C HIS A 197 -3.73 25.74 -0.93
N TRP A 198 -4.80 24.95 -1.03
CA TRP A 198 -5.05 23.95 -2.08
C TRP A 198 -5.43 24.52 -3.46
N ILE A 199 -5.55 25.84 -3.61
CA ILE A 199 -6.09 26.47 -4.83
C ILE A 199 -5.12 26.41 -6.04
N TRP A 200 -3.83 26.11 -5.82
CA TRP A 200 -2.80 26.09 -6.88
C TRP A 200 -2.53 24.71 -7.52
N PHE A 201 -3.47 23.75 -7.40
CA PHE A 201 -3.40 22.49 -8.14
C PHE A 201 -3.86 22.68 -9.59
N ALA A 202 -3.00 23.19 -10.47
CA ALA A 202 -3.20 23.05 -11.91
C ALA A 202 -2.31 21.94 -12.49
N THR A 203 -2.94 21.02 -13.23
CA THR A 203 -2.41 19.71 -13.62
C THR A 203 -2.08 19.64 -15.10
N ALA A 204 -1.50 20.71 -15.66
CA ALA A 204 -1.02 20.69 -17.04
C ALA A 204 0.02 19.57 -17.30
N ARG A 205 0.73 19.14 -16.24
CA ARG A 205 1.76 18.12 -16.34
C ARG A 205 1.27 16.72 -16.72
N VAL A 206 -0.01 16.41 -16.51
CA VAL A 206 -0.60 15.12 -16.87
C VAL A 206 -0.75 14.96 -18.39
N PHE A 207 -0.85 16.07 -19.14
CA PHE A 207 -1.05 16.04 -20.59
C PHE A 207 0.26 15.88 -21.38
N LEU A 208 1.43 16.03 -20.74
CA LEU A 208 2.72 15.96 -21.43
C LEU A 208 2.97 14.62 -22.15
N PRO A 209 2.78 13.45 -21.53
CA PRO A 209 3.01 12.16 -22.20
C PRO A 209 2.18 11.97 -23.47
N TYR A 210 0.91 12.41 -23.45
CA TYR A 210 0.04 12.38 -24.61
C TYR A 210 0.57 13.24 -25.78
N CYS A 211 0.99 14.48 -25.49
CA CYS A 211 1.56 15.35 -26.51
C CYS A 211 2.88 14.82 -27.06
N THR A 212 3.74 14.28 -26.20
CA THR A 212 4.99 13.62 -26.62
C THR A 212 4.71 12.43 -27.54
N GLY A 213 3.70 11.61 -27.22
CA GLY A 213 3.29 10.50 -28.08
C GLY A 213 2.77 10.94 -29.44
N GLN A 214 1.99 12.02 -29.51
CA GLN A 214 1.56 12.61 -30.79
C GLN A 214 2.74 13.14 -31.61
N VAL A 215 3.67 13.87 -31.00
CA VAL A 215 4.86 14.41 -31.68
C VAL A 215 5.70 13.26 -32.25
N LEU A 216 5.97 12.22 -31.45
CA LEU A 216 6.78 11.08 -31.89
C LEU A 216 6.09 10.32 -33.03
N SER A 217 4.78 10.10 -32.93
CA SER A 217 4.03 9.43 -33.99
C SER A 217 3.98 10.24 -35.29
N ASN A 218 3.88 11.57 -35.22
CA ASN A 218 3.89 12.41 -36.42
C ASN A 218 5.24 12.35 -37.16
N ILE A 219 6.35 12.21 -36.43
CA ILE A 219 7.69 11.98 -36.99
C ILE A 219 7.73 10.61 -37.69
N VAL A 220 7.29 9.55 -37.00
CA VAL A 220 7.35 8.16 -37.52
C VAL A 220 6.49 7.97 -38.76
N GLN A 221 5.31 8.61 -38.82
CA GLN A 221 4.39 8.47 -39.95
C GLN A 221 4.67 9.43 -41.11
N GLY A 222 5.71 10.26 -41.03
CA GLY A 222 6.05 11.21 -42.10
C GLY A 222 4.95 12.24 -42.40
N ARG A 223 4.09 12.54 -41.42
CA ARG A 223 3.01 13.54 -41.57
C ARG A 223 3.68 14.90 -41.66
N GLY A 224 3.61 15.55 -42.83
CA GLY A 224 4.43 16.70 -43.24
C GLY A 224 4.66 17.79 -42.20
N ALA A 225 5.73 18.59 -42.41
CA ALA A 225 6.31 19.52 -41.43
C ALA A 225 5.31 20.44 -40.70
N VAL A 226 4.22 20.85 -41.36
CA VAL A 226 3.17 21.70 -40.76
C VAL A 226 2.49 21.05 -39.56
N VAL A 227 2.19 19.75 -39.63
CA VAL A 227 1.54 19.00 -38.53
C VAL A 227 2.50 18.85 -37.36
N LEU A 228 3.77 18.58 -37.65
CA LEU A 228 4.83 18.50 -36.65
C LEU A 228 5.01 19.84 -35.93
N VAL A 229 5.14 20.95 -36.66
CA VAL A 229 5.28 22.29 -36.06
C VAL A 229 4.08 22.62 -35.18
N ARG A 230 2.85 22.29 -35.60
CA ARG A 230 1.65 22.50 -34.77
C ARG A 230 1.67 21.69 -33.48
N SER A 231 2.05 20.41 -33.52
CA SER A 231 2.16 19.56 -32.33
C SER A 231 3.26 20.04 -31.38
N VAL A 232 4.40 20.47 -31.92
CA VAL A 232 5.50 21.03 -31.13
C VAL A 232 5.09 22.35 -30.49
N LEU A 233 4.40 23.24 -31.20
CA LEU A 233 3.88 24.49 -30.63
C LEU A 233 2.90 24.25 -29.47
N LEU A 234 2.01 23.26 -29.61
CA LEU A 234 1.12 22.85 -28.51
C LEU A 234 1.90 22.31 -27.31
N MET A 235 2.94 21.50 -27.56
CA MET A 235 3.82 20.99 -26.50
C MET A 235 4.59 22.13 -25.80
N VAL A 236 5.07 23.12 -26.54
CA VAL A 236 5.74 24.31 -25.97
C VAL A 236 4.75 25.10 -25.09
N ALA A 237 3.53 25.35 -25.57
CA ALA A 237 2.52 26.06 -24.79
C ALA A 237 2.18 25.30 -23.49
N LEU A 238 1.99 23.98 -23.56
CA LEU A 238 1.69 23.14 -22.40
C LEU A 238 2.85 23.04 -21.41
N THR A 239 4.08 22.91 -21.89
CA THR A 239 5.27 22.87 -21.02
C THR A 239 5.48 24.20 -20.32
N PHE A 240 5.25 25.32 -21.01
CA PHE A 240 5.31 26.65 -20.42
C PHE A 240 4.27 26.83 -19.29
N VAL A 241 3.00 26.51 -19.58
CA VAL A 241 1.91 26.55 -18.58
C VAL A 241 2.21 25.62 -17.40
N SER A 242 2.69 24.41 -17.66
CA SER A 242 3.06 23.44 -16.63
C SER A 242 4.23 23.92 -15.77
N THR A 243 5.21 24.63 -16.34
CA THR A 243 6.38 25.13 -15.61
C THR A 243 5.99 26.28 -14.70
N ILE A 244 5.21 27.25 -15.20
CA ILE A 244 4.67 28.37 -14.40
C ILE A 244 3.83 27.83 -13.24
N THR A 245 2.89 26.94 -13.54
CA THR A 245 2.03 26.31 -12.54
C THR A 245 2.86 25.52 -11.51
N GLY A 246 3.86 24.78 -11.99
CA GLY A 246 4.76 24.01 -11.13
C GLY A 246 5.53 24.89 -10.15
N GLY A 247 6.03 26.04 -10.62
CA GLY A 247 6.70 27.05 -9.81
C GLY A 247 5.77 27.71 -8.78
N LEU A 248 4.58 28.15 -9.22
CA LEU A 248 3.56 28.76 -8.34
C LEU A 248 3.13 27.79 -7.22
N ARG A 249 2.87 26.53 -7.57
CA ARG A 249 2.58 25.47 -6.59
C ARG A 249 3.74 25.28 -5.63
N GLY A 250 4.98 25.20 -6.13
CA GLY A 250 6.17 25.04 -5.32
C GLY A 250 6.34 26.17 -4.30
N GLY A 251 6.31 27.42 -4.76
CA GLY A 251 6.45 28.60 -3.91
C GLY A 251 5.31 28.75 -2.89
N SER A 252 4.06 28.54 -3.31
CA SER A 252 2.91 28.56 -2.39
C SER A 252 3.04 27.53 -1.28
N PHE A 253 3.59 26.36 -1.62
CA PHE A 253 3.79 25.29 -0.66
C PHE A 253 4.92 25.61 0.34
N VAL A 254 6.03 26.20 -0.12
CA VAL A 254 7.09 26.69 0.79
C VAL A 254 6.55 27.74 1.76
N TYR A 255 5.73 28.68 1.28
CA TYR A 255 5.09 29.67 2.14
C TYR A 255 4.11 29.03 3.15
N ALA A 256 3.30 28.06 2.70
CA ALA A 256 2.41 27.31 3.58
C ALA A 256 3.20 26.58 4.69
N THR A 257 4.33 25.95 4.37
CA THR A 257 5.21 25.32 5.36
C THR A 257 5.68 26.32 6.42
N ALA A 258 6.08 27.53 6.01
CA ALA A 258 6.51 28.57 6.94
C ALA A 258 5.39 29.02 7.89
N LEU A 259 4.14 29.13 7.39
CA LEU A 259 2.97 29.43 8.22
C LEU A 259 2.69 28.32 9.24
N VAL A 260 2.75 27.06 8.81
CA VAL A 260 2.58 25.89 9.69
C VAL A 260 3.64 25.86 10.79
N ASN A 261 4.91 26.08 10.41
CA ASN A 261 6.02 26.15 11.35
C ASN A 261 5.81 27.23 12.41
N ARG A 262 5.49 28.46 11.97
CA ARG A 262 5.20 29.59 12.86
C ARG A 262 4.09 29.24 13.85
N GLN A 263 3.00 28.66 13.36
CA GLN A 263 1.86 28.32 14.20
C GLN A 263 2.19 27.21 15.20
N MET A 264 2.90 26.15 14.79
CA MET A 264 3.31 25.09 15.72
C MET A 264 4.26 25.59 16.80
N ARG A 265 5.21 26.46 16.45
CA ARG A 265 6.09 27.10 17.44
C ARG A 265 5.32 27.96 18.42
N TYR A 266 4.35 28.74 17.92
CA TYR A 266 3.51 29.57 18.77
C TYR A 266 2.63 28.74 19.71
N ASP A 267 1.94 27.72 19.19
CA ASP A 267 1.06 26.84 19.98
C ASP A 267 1.86 26.07 21.05
N LEU A 268 3.04 25.57 20.69
CA LEU A 268 3.94 24.91 21.64
C LEU A 268 4.45 25.90 22.69
N PHE A 269 4.90 27.08 22.30
CA PHE A 269 5.37 28.10 23.24
C PHE A 269 4.27 28.55 24.19
N ASN A 270 3.06 28.79 23.68
CA ASN A 270 1.90 29.15 24.50
C ASN A 270 1.58 28.05 25.53
N SER A 271 1.57 26.79 25.10
CA SER A 271 1.38 25.66 26.01
C SER A 271 2.49 25.56 27.06
N LEU A 272 3.76 25.79 26.67
CA LEU A 272 4.91 25.72 27.57
C LEU A 272 4.85 26.79 28.66
N VAL A 273 4.49 28.04 28.31
CA VAL A 273 4.40 29.14 29.29
C VAL A 273 3.26 28.91 30.30
N GLU A 274 2.22 28.18 29.93
CA GLU A 274 1.11 27.80 30.82
C GLU A 274 1.45 26.61 31.75
N GLN A 275 2.63 25.98 31.65
CA GLN A 275 2.98 24.81 32.47
C GLN A 275 3.34 25.17 33.93
N ASP A 276 3.15 24.21 34.82
CA ASP A 276 3.52 24.29 36.24
C ASP A 276 5.04 24.27 36.45
N ILE A 277 5.53 24.89 37.53
CA ILE A 277 6.97 25.00 37.83
C ILE A 277 7.65 23.61 37.93
N SER A 278 6.94 22.60 38.44
CA SER A 278 7.45 21.23 38.54
C SER A 278 7.83 20.62 37.18
N PHE A 279 7.22 21.07 36.08
CA PHE A 279 7.65 20.70 34.73
C PHE A 279 9.05 21.22 34.40
N PHE A 280 9.34 22.47 34.76
CA PHE A 280 10.62 23.10 34.51
C PHE A 280 11.72 22.57 35.45
N ASP A 281 11.36 22.11 36.65
CA ASP A 281 12.30 21.45 37.56
C ASP A 281 12.73 20.05 37.06
N THR A 282 11.85 19.36 36.32
CA THR A 282 12.08 18.00 35.82
C THR A 282 12.63 17.97 34.39
N THR A 283 12.33 18.99 33.58
CA THR A 283 12.69 19.03 32.15
C THR A 283 13.78 20.06 31.90
N ASN A 284 14.90 19.62 31.31
CA ASN A 284 16.01 20.51 30.99
C ASN A 284 15.61 21.60 29.99
N THR A 285 15.99 22.85 30.26
CA THR A 285 15.75 24.00 29.36
C THR A 285 16.30 23.76 27.94
N GLY A 286 17.43 23.04 27.82
CA GLY A 286 18.01 22.66 26.53
C GLY A 286 17.12 21.69 25.74
N GLU A 287 16.45 20.75 26.40
CA GLU A 287 15.48 19.87 25.74
C GLU A 287 14.29 20.70 25.24
N ILE A 288 13.68 21.53 26.09
CA ILE A 288 12.55 22.39 25.72
C ILE A 288 12.89 23.27 24.51
N THR A 289 14.06 23.90 24.52
CA THR A 289 14.52 24.75 23.42
C THR A 289 14.72 23.96 22.14
N SER A 290 15.33 22.77 22.21
CA SER A 290 15.51 21.89 21.05
C SER A 290 14.18 21.41 20.47
N ARG A 291 13.18 21.11 21.31
CA ARG A 291 11.84 20.73 20.87
C ARG A 291 11.14 21.90 20.14
N LEU A 292 11.29 23.12 20.66
CA LEU A 292 10.70 24.33 20.09
C LEU A 292 11.34 24.71 18.75
N THR A 293 12.65 24.53 18.60
CA THR A 293 13.37 24.91 17.37
C THR A 293 13.44 23.75 16.38
N THR A 294 14.26 22.73 16.68
CA THR A 294 14.61 21.63 15.79
C THR A 294 13.43 20.73 15.49
N ASP A 295 12.74 20.22 16.52
CA ASP A 295 11.68 19.23 16.29
C ASP A 295 10.46 19.85 15.58
N CYS A 296 10.07 21.07 15.96
CA CYS A 296 9.01 21.80 15.25
C CYS A 296 9.40 22.09 13.79
N GLU A 297 10.67 22.44 13.52
CA GLU A 297 11.18 22.65 12.17
C GLU A 297 11.09 21.37 11.34
N THR A 298 11.73 20.30 11.81
CA THR A 298 11.74 19.00 11.14
C THR A 298 10.33 18.49 10.92
N MET A 299 9.45 18.63 11.91
CA MET A 299 8.06 18.21 11.80
C MET A 299 7.29 19.02 10.75
N SER A 300 7.34 20.35 10.81
CA SER A 300 6.63 21.20 9.84
C SER A 300 7.13 21.01 8.40
N SER A 301 8.45 20.95 8.23
CA SER A 301 9.09 20.84 6.91
C SER A 301 8.88 19.47 6.29
N THR A 302 9.08 18.39 7.05
CA THR A 302 8.93 17.02 6.53
C THR A 302 7.49 16.70 6.22
N VAL A 303 6.55 17.03 7.12
CA VAL A 303 5.11 16.81 6.89
C VAL A 303 4.63 17.57 5.66
N SER A 304 5.00 18.85 5.56
CA SER A 304 4.57 19.66 4.43
C SER A 304 5.20 19.10 3.15
N THR A 305 6.53 18.93 3.08
CA THR A 305 7.20 18.47 1.86
C THR A 305 6.65 17.11 1.37
N ASN A 306 6.49 16.17 2.29
CA ASN A 306 5.91 14.87 1.98
C ASN A 306 4.47 14.98 1.52
N LEU A 307 3.64 15.82 2.16
CA LEU A 307 2.27 16.05 1.72
C LEU A 307 2.20 16.64 0.30
N ASN A 308 3.09 17.57 -0.05
CA ASN A 308 3.15 18.14 -1.39
C ASN A 308 3.42 17.07 -2.45
N VAL A 309 4.41 16.22 -2.17
CA VAL A 309 4.80 15.12 -3.06
C VAL A 309 3.66 14.08 -3.11
N PHE A 310 3.03 13.76 -1.99
CA PHE A 310 1.88 12.84 -1.92
C PHE A 310 0.74 13.30 -2.82
N LEU A 311 0.25 14.53 -2.63
CA LEU A 311 -0.88 15.08 -3.36
C LEU A 311 -0.57 15.19 -4.85
N ARG A 312 0.62 15.66 -5.20
CA ARG A 312 1.07 15.72 -6.59
C ARG A 312 1.03 14.33 -7.25
N ASN A 313 1.62 13.32 -6.61
CA ASN A 313 1.71 11.99 -7.19
C ASN A 313 0.34 11.30 -7.26
N ILE A 314 -0.57 11.52 -6.30
CA ILE A 314 -1.95 11.03 -6.41
C ILE A 314 -2.66 11.60 -7.62
N VAL A 315 -2.57 12.91 -7.82
CA VAL A 315 -3.22 13.57 -8.95
C VAL A 315 -2.60 13.11 -10.28
N MET A 316 -1.27 12.95 -10.33
CA MET A 316 -0.61 12.38 -11.50
C MET A 316 -0.99 10.92 -11.74
N LEU A 317 -1.09 10.10 -10.69
CA LEU A 317 -1.46 8.71 -10.77
C LEU A 317 -2.90 8.55 -11.29
N LEU A 318 -3.86 9.28 -10.73
CA LEU A 318 -5.25 9.27 -11.19
C LEU A 318 -5.37 9.79 -12.62
N GLY A 319 -4.64 10.88 -12.93
CA GLY A 319 -4.57 11.42 -14.29
C GLY A 319 -4.05 10.38 -15.29
N SER A 320 -2.90 9.77 -15.03
CA SER A 320 -2.32 8.72 -15.88
C SER A 320 -3.28 7.55 -16.05
N LEU A 321 -3.93 7.09 -14.98
CA LEU A 321 -4.91 5.99 -15.05
C LEU A 321 -6.09 6.32 -15.97
N VAL A 322 -6.67 7.52 -15.83
CA VAL A 322 -7.77 7.98 -16.70
C VAL A 322 -7.31 8.01 -18.16
N PHE A 323 -6.14 8.61 -18.42
CA PHE A 323 -5.59 8.67 -19.79
C PHE A 323 -5.34 7.27 -20.37
N MET A 324 -4.71 6.37 -19.61
CA MET A 324 -4.45 4.99 -20.05
C MET A 324 -5.75 4.27 -20.44
N ILE A 325 -6.80 4.37 -19.61
CA ILE A 325 -8.11 3.75 -19.89
C ILE A 325 -8.74 4.35 -21.14
N THR A 326 -8.68 5.67 -21.32
CA THR A 326 -9.22 6.35 -22.51
C THR A 326 -8.45 6.03 -23.80
N LEU A 327 -7.13 5.84 -23.71
CA LEU A 327 -6.29 5.47 -24.86
C LEU A 327 -6.57 4.03 -25.32
N SER A 328 -6.57 3.10 -24.36
CA SER A 328 -6.93 1.71 -24.61
C SER A 328 -7.31 1.01 -23.31
N TRP A 329 -8.59 0.74 -23.15
CA TRP A 329 -9.09 -0.04 -22.02
C TRP A 329 -8.54 -1.48 -22.02
N ARG A 330 -8.33 -2.08 -23.21
CA ARG A 330 -7.73 -3.42 -23.35
C ARG A 330 -6.29 -3.47 -22.83
N LEU A 331 -5.49 -2.47 -23.15
CA LEU A 331 -4.09 -2.41 -22.71
C LEU A 331 -3.98 -2.05 -21.22
N SER A 332 -4.89 -1.20 -20.72
CA SER A 332 -5.01 -0.89 -19.29
C SER A 332 -5.29 -2.13 -18.44
N LEU A 333 -6.09 -3.07 -18.94
CA LEU A 333 -6.33 -4.34 -18.25
C LEU A 333 -5.06 -5.17 -18.08
N VAL A 334 -4.17 -5.18 -19.07
CA VAL A 334 -2.86 -5.84 -18.96
C VAL A 334 -2.07 -5.29 -17.78
N THR A 335 -2.05 -3.96 -17.62
CA THR A 335 -1.41 -3.32 -16.46
C THR A 335 -2.10 -3.71 -15.15
N PHE A 336 -3.44 -3.67 -15.09
CA PHE A 336 -4.21 -4.02 -13.89
C PHE A 336 -4.10 -5.50 -13.48
N ILE A 337 -3.77 -6.40 -14.39
CA ILE A 337 -3.48 -7.80 -14.07
C ILE A 337 -2.21 -7.91 -13.22
N ILE A 338 -1.19 -7.11 -13.51
CA ILE A 338 0.14 -7.28 -12.88
C ILE A 338 0.26 -6.52 -11.56
N VAL A 339 -0.43 -5.38 -11.42
CA VAL A 339 -0.47 -4.58 -10.17
C VAL A 339 -0.73 -5.41 -8.89
N PRO A 340 -1.77 -6.26 -8.79
CA PRO A 340 -2.00 -7.05 -7.59
C PRO A 340 -0.91 -8.10 -7.34
N VAL A 341 -0.28 -8.62 -8.40
CA VAL A 341 0.86 -9.56 -8.28
C VAL A 341 2.06 -8.86 -7.63
N VAL A 342 2.38 -7.64 -8.07
CA VAL A 342 3.43 -6.81 -7.45
C VAL A 342 3.08 -6.50 -5.99
N GLY A 343 1.81 -6.17 -5.71
CA GLY A 343 1.32 -5.95 -4.34
C GLY A 343 1.48 -7.19 -3.44
N PHE A 344 1.26 -8.39 -3.97
CA PHE A 344 1.50 -9.65 -3.25
C PHE A 344 2.96 -9.82 -2.88
N ILE A 345 3.85 -9.70 -3.86
CA ILE A 345 5.29 -9.84 -3.70
C ILE A 345 5.78 -8.84 -2.65
N THR A 346 5.38 -7.58 -2.78
CA THR A 346 5.72 -6.50 -1.84
C THR A 346 5.30 -6.84 -0.42
N LYS A 347 4.09 -7.39 -0.23
CA LYS A 347 3.60 -7.75 1.10
C LYS A 347 4.37 -8.92 1.71
N VAL A 348 4.71 -9.94 0.92
CA VAL A 348 5.45 -11.12 1.39
C VAL A 348 6.88 -10.73 1.79
N TYR A 349 7.61 -10.05 0.90
CA TYR A 349 8.97 -9.59 1.18
C TYR A 349 9.00 -8.53 2.29
N GLY A 350 8.08 -7.57 2.26
CA GLY A 350 8.02 -6.46 3.20
C GLY A 350 7.90 -6.92 4.65
N ALA A 351 7.01 -7.86 4.96
CA ALA A 351 6.90 -8.29 6.36
C ALA A 351 8.01 -9.22 6.82
N TYR A 352 8.61 -10.00 5.92
CA TYR A 352 9.80 -10.75 6.28
C TYR A 352 10.97 -9.79 6.57
N TYR A 353 11.06 -8.70 5.80
CA TYR A 353 12.00 -7.62 6.04
C TYR A 353 11.73 -6.88 7.36
N ASP A 354 10.46 -6.62 7.70
CA ASP A 354 10.05 -6.01 8.97
C ASP A 354 10.41 -6.89 10.17
N LEU A 355 10.18 -8.21 10.08
CA LEU A 355 10.57 -9.18 11.11
C LEU A 355 12.08 -9.17 11.35
N LEU A 356 12.87 -9.23 10.26
CA LEU A 356 14.32 -9.13 10.37
C LEU A 356 14.72 -7.78 10.96
N THR A 357 13.97 -6.72 10.68
CA THR A 357 14.20 -5.39 11.24
C THR A 357 13.98 -5.34 12.72
N GLU A 358 12.90 -5.93 13.22
CA GLU A 358 12.66 -6.09 14.65
C GLU A 358 13.78 -6.89 15.33
N LYS A 359 14.17 -8.04 14.76
CA LYS A 359 15.27 -8.87 15.30
C LYS A 359 16.59 -8.10 15.34
N THR A 360 16.93 -7.36 14.30
CA THR A 360 18.13 -6.51 14.26
C THR A 360 18.07 -5.40 15.32
N GLN A 361 16.91 -4.77 15.54
CA GLN A 361 16.78 -3.77 16.59
C GLN A 361 16.98 -4.39 17.98
N GLY A 362 16.52 -5.64 18.18
CA GLY A 362 16.79 -6.41 19.40
C GLY A 362 18.29 -6.63 19.65
N THR A 363 19.06 -7.03 18.63
CA THR A 363 20.52 -7.22 18.78
C THR A 363 21.29 -5.92 18.95
N ILE A 364 20.81 -4.82 18.34
CA ILE A 364 21.35 -3.49 18.58
C ILE A 364 21.11 -3.06 20.04
N ALA A 365 19.91 -3.31 20.58
CA ALA A 365 19.61 -2.98 21.97
C ALA A 365 20.50 -3.78 22.96
N THR A 366 20.72 -5.08 22.72
CA THR A 366 21.60 -5.90 23.57
C THR A 366 23.05 -5.45 23.51
N SER A 367 23.59 -5.16 22.31
CA SER A 367 24.95 -4.62 22.16
C SER A 367 25.11 -3.26 22.85
N ASN A 368 24.13 -2.37 22.75
CA ASN A 368 24.13 -1.09 23.46
C ASN A 368 24.15 -1.28 24.98
N HIS A 369 23.36 -2.22 25.51
CA HIS A 369 23.35 -2.52 26.93
C HIS A 369 24.70 -3.03 27.44
N VAL A 370 25.38 -3.90 26.66
CA VAL A 370 26.73 -4.37 26.97
C VAL A 370 27.73 -3.21 26.97
N ALA A 371 27.66 -2.32 25.96
CA ALA A 371 28.53 -1.15 25.91
C ALA A 371 28.32 -0.22 27.11
N GLU A 372 27.06 0.03 27.49
CA GLU A 372 26.70 0.84 28.65
C GLU A 372 27.25 0.25 29.95
N GLN A 373 27.11 -1.07 30.15
CA GLN A 373 27.66 -1.76 31.33
C GLN A 373 29.19 -1.63 31.40
N VAL A 374 29.89 -1.83 30.28
CA VAL A 374 31.37 -1.76 30.24
C VAL A 374 31.85 -0.33 30.48
N ILE A 375 31.22 0.67 29.86
CA ILE A 375 31.60 2.08 29.97
C ILE A 375 31.32 2.62 31.39
N SER A 376 30.15 2.31 31.95
CA SER A 376 29.80 2.73 33.32
C SER A 376 30.70 2.09 34.39
N THR A 377 31.27 0.91 34.12
CA THR A 377 32.18 0.17 35.03
C THR A 377 33.65 0.21 34.58
N MET A 378 34.06 1.21 33.79
CA MET A 378 35.39 1.25 33.16
C MET A 378 36.56 1.17 34.16
N ARG A 379 36.40 1.71 35.38
CA ARG A 379 37.42 1.59 36.45
C ARG A 379 37.68 0.13 36.83
N THR A 380 36.64 -0.69 36.92
CA THR A 380 36.74 -2.12 37.21
C THR A 380 37.36 -2.89 36.05
N VAL A 381 36.98 -2.57 34.81
CA VAL A 381 37.57 -3.21 33.62
C VAL A 381 39.09 -2.95 33.56
N ARG A 382 39.51 -1.73 33.88
CA ARG A 382 40.92 -1.33 33.99
C ARG A 382 41.65 -2.02 35.15
N SER A 383 41.03 -2.14 36.32
CA SER A 383 41.67 -2.79 37.48
C SER A 383 41.96 -4.26 37.25
N PHE A 384 41.18 -4.93 36.39
CA PHE A 384 41.37 -6.34 36.01
C PHE A 384 42.06 -6.53 34.64
N ALA A 385 42.54 -5.46 33.98
CA ALA A 385 43.18 -5.50 32.66
C ALA A 385 42.38 -6.30 31.60
N CYS A 386 41.04 -6.17 31.61
CA CYS A 386 40.12 -6.96 30.80
C CYS A 386 39.65 -6.27 29.51
N GLU A 387 40.28 -5.17 29.07
CA GLU A 387 39.80 -4.34 27.96
C GLU A 387 39.66 -5.13 26.65
N LYS A 388 40.65 -5.97 26.32
CA LYS A 388 40.61 -6.83 25.12
C LYS A 388 39.50 -7.87 25.19
N ARG A 389 39.16 -8.35 26.39
CA ARG A 389 38.10 -9.35 26.59
C ARG A 389 36.73 -8.73 26.36
N GLU A 390 36.48 -7.58 26.98
CA GLU A 390 35.21 -6.87 26.81
C GLU A 390 35.03 -6.37 25.36
N ALA A 391 36.11 -5.93 24.70
CA ALA A 391 36.08 -5.58 23.28
C ALA A 391 35.68 -6.76 22.37
N ARG A 392 36.23 -7.97 22.61
CA ARG A 392 35.82 -9.17 21.87
C ARG A 392 34.37 -9.56 22.15
N LYS A 393 33.91 -9.41 23.40
CA LYS A 393 32.50 -9.68 23.75
C LYS A 393 31.56 -8.73 23.03
N PHE A 394 31.90 -7.44 22.96
CA PHE A 394 31.12 -6.48 22.17
C PHE A 394 31.15 -6.82 20.67
N GLN A 395 32.30 -7.22 20.12
CA GLN A 395 32.43 -7.68 18.74
C GLN A 395 31.49 -8.86 18.42
N GLN A 396 31.36 -9.84 19.33
CA GLN A 396 30.44 -10.97 19.13
C GLN A 396 28.97 -10.52 18.94
N HIS A 397 28.51 -9.54 19.72
CA HIS A 397 27.15 -8.99 19.55
C HIS A 397 27.00 -8.17 18.27
N LEU A 398 28.07 -7.51 17.81
CA LEU A 398 28.08 -6.85 16.50
C LEU A 398 28.02 -7.89 15.36
N ASP A 399 28.70 -9.02 15.48
CA ASP A 399 28.67 -10.10 14.49
C ASP A 399 27.27 -10.74 14.38
N GLU A 400 26.53 -10.87 15.49
CA GLU A 400 25.12 -11.28 15.48
C GLU A 400 24.26 -10.29 14.67
N THR A 401 24.43 -8.99 14.92
CA THR A 401 23.76 -7.92 14.17
C THR A 401 24.12 -7.95 12.69
N LEU A 402 25.39 -8.17 12.37
CA LEU A 402 25.89 -8.30 11.01
C LEU A 402 25.26 -9.51 10.29
N ASN A 403 25.12 -10.64 10.96
CA ASN A 403 24.49 -11.83 10.38
C ASN A 403 23.00 -11.62 10.07
N LEU A 404 22.28 -10.86 10.90
CA LEU A 404 20.90 -10.46 10.58
C LEU A 404 20.85 -9.48 9.40
N ASN A 405 21.76 -8.51 9.35
CA ASN A 405 21.84 -7.58 8.22
C ASN A 405 22.21 -8.27 6.90
N LYS A 406 23.07 -9.30 6.93
CA LYS A 406 23.33 -10.16 5.76
C LYS A 406 22.05 -10.83 5.27
N LYS A 407 21.23 -11.38 6.17
CA LYS A 407 19.93 -11.96 5.81
C LYS A 407 18.99 -10.91 5.21
N LYS A 408 18.90 -9.71 5.81
CA LYS A 408 18.13 -8.59 5.23
C LYS A 408 18.58 -8.22 3.83
N ALA A 409 19.89 -8.15 3.60
CA ALA A 409 20.45 -7.82 2.29
C ALA A 409 20.03 -8.84 1.24
N ILE A 410 20.06 -10.14 1.56
CA ILE A 410 19.58 -11.21 0.65
C ILE A 410 18.09 -11.07 0.34
N VAL A 411 17.27 -10.79 1.35
CA VAL A 411 15.82 -10.56 1.17
C VAL A 411 15.56 -9.35 0.29
N TYR A 412 16.30 -8.25 0.52
CA TYR A 412 16.20 -7.04 -0.28
C TYR A 412 16.64 -7.27 -1.73
N MET A 413 17.73 -8.00 -1.96
CA MET A 413 18.15 -8.38 -3.32
C MET A 413 17.06 -9.18 -4.04
N GLY A 414 16.48 -10.18 -3.38
CA GLY A 414 15.38 -10.97 -3.94
C GLY A 414 14.14 -10.14 -4.25
N TYR A 415 13.80 -9.18 -3.37
CA TYR A 415 12.72 -8.22 -3.60
C TYR A 415 12.99 -7.39 -4.86
N MET A 416 14.15 -6.73 -4.94
CA MET A 416 14.53 -5.87 -6.07
C MET A 416 14.54 -6.64 -7.39
N TRP A 417 15.11 -7.84 -7.43
CA TRP A 417 15.11 -8.67 -8.65
C TRP A 417 13.69 -9.01 -9.09
N THR A 418 12.82 -9.37 -8.16
CA THR A 418 11.44 -9.75 -8.48
C THR A 418 10.64 -8.55 -8.98
N THR A 419 10.76 -7.39 -8.33
CA THR A 419 10.03 -6.17 -8.74
C THR A 419 10.54 -5.63 -10.07
N GLU A 420 11.85 -5.56 -10.28
CA GLU A 420 12.45 -5.14 -11.56
C GLU A 420 12.08 -6.09 -12.69
N PHE A 421 12.05 -7.41 -12.42
CA PHE A 421 11.57 -8.39 -13.38
C PHE A 421 10.09 -8.17 -13.72
N CYS A 422 9.24 -7.92 -12.71
CA CYS A 422 7.83 -7.60 -12.94
C CYS A 422 7.68 -6.34 -13.81
N ASP A 423 8.40 -5.26 -13.52
CA ASP A 423 8.31 -4.01 -14.28
C ASP A 423 8.70 -4.19 -15.75
N ASN A 424 9.80 -4.91 -16.01
CA ASN A 424 10.22 -5.28 -17.36
C ASN A 424 9.22 -6.24 -18.04
N ALA A 425 8.65 -7.18 -17.29
CA ALA A 425 7.62 -8.08 -17.81
C ALA A 425 6.34 -7.33 -18.21
N ILE A 426 5.93 -6.31 -17.45
CA ILE A 426 4.80 -5.43 -17.83
C ILE A 426 5.12 -4.73 -19.15
N LEU A 427 6.32 -4.15 -19.28
CA LEU A 427 6.75 -3.47 -20.50
C LEU A 427 6.70 -4.41 -21.72
N ILE A 428 7.26 -5.62 -21.59
CA ILE A 428 7.25 -6.63 -22.65
C ILE A 428 5.81 -7.05 -23.01
N ALA A 429 4.97 -7.31 -22.01
CA ALA A 429 3.58 -7.72 -22.23
C ALA A 429 2.77 -6.62 -22.94
N VAL A 430 2.95 -5.35 -22.52
CA VAL A 430 2.31 -4.20 -23.14
C VAL A 430 2.82 -3.98 -24.56
N LEU A 431 4.12 -4.15 -24.83
CA LEU A 431 4.66 -4.01 -26.17
C LEU A 431 4.16 -5.12 -27.11
N PHE A 432 4.14 -6.36 -26.64
CA PHE A 432 3.67 -7.50 -27.42
C PHE A 432 2.17 -7.39 -27.75
N TYR A 433 1.33 -7.19 -26.73
CA TYR A 433 -0.11 -7.09 -26.93
C TYR A 433 -0.51 -5.76 -27.58
N GLY A 434 0.13 -4.66 -27.21
CA GLY A 434 -0.05 -3.35 -27.84
C GLY A 434 0.33 -3.35 -29.32
N GLY A 435 1.43 -4.01 -29.67
CA GLY A 435 1.83 -4.25 -31.06
C GLY A 435 0.78 -5.05 -31.84
N HIS A 436 0.26 -6.13 -31.25
CA HIS A 436 -0.86 -6.88 -31.84
C HIS A 436 -2.11 -6.01 -32.05
N LEU A 437 -2.45 -5.11 -31.12
CA LEU A 437 -3.57 -4.18 -31.28
C LEU A 437 -3.36 -3.18 -32.42
N VAL A 438 -2.13 -2.72 -32.63
CA VAL A 438 -1.79 -1.84 -33.75
C VAL A 438 -1.85 -2.59 -35.07
N LEU A 439 -1.26 -3.79 -35.15
CA LEU A 439 -1.28 -4.62 -36.36
C LEU A 439 -2.70 -5.05 -36.76
N SER A 440 -3.58 -5.26 -35.79
CA SER A 440 -5.00 -5.58 -36.03
C SER A 440 -5.89 -4.36 -36.31
N GLY A 441 -5.32 -3.15 -36.37
CA GLY A 441 -6.05 -1.90 -36.64
C GLY A 441 -6.98 -1.46 -35.51
N LYS A 442 -6.89 -2.07 -34.32
CA LYS A 442 -7.73 -1.77 -33.15
C LYS A 442 -7.21 -0.58 -32.33
N MET A 443 -5.98 -0.13 -32.59
CA MET A 443 -5.33 0.98 -31.91
C MET A 443 -4.33 1.67 -32.85
N THR A 444 -4.15 2.98 -32.69
CA THR A 444 -3.16 3.74 -33.45
C THR A 444 -1.77 3.68 -32.80
N VAL A 445 -0.72 3.91 -33.59
CA VAL A 445 0.68 3.91 -33.10
C VAL A 445 0.89 5.03 -32.06
N ASP A 446 0.28 6.18 -32.29
CA ASP A 446 0.23 7.34 -31.38
C ASP A 446 -0.32 6.98 -29.99
N ASN A 447 -1.40 6.19 -29.93
CA ASN A 447 -1.98 5.75 -28.67
C ASN A 447 -1.07 4.75 -27.95
N LEU A 448 -0.38 3.86 -28.67
CA LEU A 448 0.57 2.92 -28.07
C LEU A 448 1.75 3.65 -27.41
N ILE A 449 2.38 4.58 -28.14
CA ILE A 449 3.53 5.35 -27.62
C ILE A 449 3.09 6.15 -26.38
N SER A 450 1.96 6.85 -26.47
CA SER A 450 1.42 7.62 -25.34
C SER A 450 1.16 6.72 -24.13
N PHE A 451 0.61 5.52 -24.36
CA PHE A 451 0.34 4.55 -23.30
C PHE A 451 1.62 4.09 -22.60
N LEU A 452 2.69 3.79 -23.35
CA LEU A 452 3.98 3.40 -22.77
C LEU A 452 4.56 4.50 -21.87
N LEU A 453 4.46 5.77 -22.28
CA LEU A 453 4.91 6.91 -21.47
C LEU A 453 4.07 7.07 -20.19
N TYR A 454 2.76 6.91 -20.29
CA TYR A 454 1.88 6.95 -19.11
C TYR A 454 2.14 5.79 -18.16
N GLN A 455 2.44 4.60 -18.67
CA GLN A 455 2.79 3.43 -17.87
C GLN A 455 4.06 3.66 -17.05
N MET A 456 5.13 4.19 -17.67
CA MET A 456 6.37 4.52 -16.96
C MET A 456 6.11 5.53 -15.84
N GLN A 457 5.35 6.58 -16.14
CA GLN A 457 5.00 7.60 -15.15
C GLN A 457 4.12 7.05 -14.02
N LEU A 458 3.25 6.07 -14.30
CA LEU A 458 2.43 5.42 -13.27
C LEU A 458 3.29 4.68 -12.25
N GLY A 459 4.33 3.96 -12.70
CA GLY A 459 5.30 3.28 -11.82
C GLY A 459 6.05 4.26 -10.92
N GLU A 460 6.59 5.34 -11.50
CA GLU A 460 7.29 6.38 -10.74
C GLU A 460 6.39 7.05 -9.67
N ASN A 461 5.13 7.35 -10.02
CA ASN A 461 4.19 7.96 -9.08
C ASN A 461 3.87 7.02 -7.91
N LEU A 462 3.69 5.72 -8.16
CA LEU A 462 3.47 4.71 -7.12
C LEU A 462 4.67 4.59 -6.18
N TYR A 463 5.88 4.57 -6.75
CA TYR A 463 7.12 4.55 -5.97
C TYR A 463 7.23 5.78 -5.06
N ASN A 464 7.01 6.98 -5.61
CA ASN A 464 7.07 8.22 -4.85
C ASN A 464 6.01 8.29 -3.74
N ILE A 465 4.79 7.78 -3.97
CA ILE A 465 3.75 7.70 -2.93
C ILE A 465 4.20 6.80 -1.77
N SER A 466 4.82 5.67 -2.10
CA SER A 466 5.30 4.71 -1.10
C SER A 466 6.43 5.32 -0.25
N TYR A 467 7.39 5.98 -0.90
CA TYR A 467 8.48 6.70 -0.21
C TYR A 467 7.97 7.77 0.75
N VAL A 468 7.00 8.57 0.28
CA VAL A 468 6.36 9.63 1.07
C VAL A 468 5.61 9.09 2.27
N PHE A 469 4.93 7.94 2.12
CA PHE A 469 4.22 7.31 3.23
C PHE A 469 5.17 6.92 4.37
N THR A 470 6.34 6.35 4.04
CA THR A 470 7.38 6.04 5.02
C THR A 470 7.91 7.30 5.70
N GLY A 471 8.26 8.34 4.94
CA GLY A 471 8.73 9.61 5.51
C GLY A 471 7.70 10.31 6.40
N LEU A 472 6.40 10.18 6.09
CA LEU A 472 5.32 10.66 6.97
C LEU A 472 5.25 9.85 8.27
N MET A 473 5.40 8.52 8.22
CA MET A 473 5.40 7.68 9.42
C MET A 473 6.57 8.02 10.36
N GLU A 474 7.77 8.23 9.82
CA GLU A 474 8.94 8.69 10.57
C GLU A 474 8.69 10.05 11.23
N SER A 475 8.09 10.99 10.49
CA SER A 475 7.73 12.31 11.00
C SER A 475 6.73 12.25 12.15
N VAL A 476 5.75 11.33 12.08
CA VAL A 476 4.79 11.15 13.18
C VAL A 476 5.50 10.65 14.43
N GLY A 477 6.47 9.74 14.30
CA GLY A 477 7.31 9.28 15.41
C GLY A 477 8.03 10.44 16.12
N ALA A 478 8.68 11.31 15.36
CA ALA A 478 9.37 12.49 15.90
C ALA A 478 8.40 13.52 16.52
N SER A 479 7.21 13.70 15.93
CA SER A 479 6.21 14.67 16.40
C SER A 479 5.57 14.34 17.75
N ARG A 480 5.68 13.09 18.22
CA ARG A 480 4.91 12.58 19.36
C ARG A 480 5.18 13.38 20.64
N LYS A 481 6.45 13.65 20.94
CA LYS A 481 6.89 14.45 22.09
C LYS A 481 6.48 15.92 21.98
N VAL A 482 6.54 16.50 20.78
CA VAL A 482 6.09 17.89 20.53
C VAL A 482 4.60 18.02 20.83
N PHE A 483 3.79 17.08 20.32
CA PHE A 483 2.36 17.04 20.61
C PHE A 483 2.03 16.75 22.07
N GLU A 484 2.84 15.94 22.75
CA GLU A 484 2.72 15.69 24.18
C GLU A 484 2.88 16.99 24.99
N TYR A 485 3.91 17.79 24.71
CA TYR A 485 4.10 19.09 25.37
C TYR A 485 3.03 20.12 25.01
N MET A 486 2.58 20.13 23.75
CA MET A 486 1.54 21.04 23.30
C MET A 486 0.14 20.71 23.86
N MET A 487 -0.12 19.45 24.24
CA MET A 487 -1.40 19.03 24.80
C MET A 487 -1.38 18.77 26.32
N ARG A 488 -0.21 18.88 26.94
CA ARG A 488 -0.05 18.73 28.39
C ARG A 488 -0.85 19.82 29.11
N LYS A 489 -1.83 19.42 29.91
CA LYS A 489 -2.55 20.35 30.78
C LYS A 489 -1.77 20.53 32.09
N PRO A 490 -1.56 21.76 32.57
CA PRO A 490 -0.88 21.98 33.85
C PRO A 490 -1.71 21.38 34.99
N LYS A 491 -1.05 20.73 35.96
CA LYS A 491 -1.71 20.17 37.15
C LYS A 491 -2.24 21.27 38.08
N ILE A 492 -1.60 22.43 38.06
CA ILE A 492 -1.99 23.63 38.82
C ILE A 492 -2.27 24.72 37.79
N LEU A 493 -3.52 25.18 37.74
CA LEU A 493 -3.91 26.26 36.84
C LEU A 493 -3.28 27.58 37.30
N HIS A 494 -2.59 28.27 36.41
CA HIS A 494 -2.13 29.65 36.63
C HIS A 494 -3.33 30.60 36.53
N VAL A 495 -4.14 30.69 37.59
CA VAL A 495 -5.25 31.65 37.66
C VAL A 495 -4.71 33.02 38.10
N GLY A 496 -3.96 33.67 37.23
CA GLY A 496 -3.58 35.07 37.41
C GLY A 496 -4.81 35.97 37.18
N THR A 497 -5.23 36.73 38.19
CA THR A 497 -6.41 37.63 38.14
C THR A 497 -6.25 38.90 37.31
N LYS A 498 -5.07 39.15 36.72
CA LYS A 498 -4.87 40.27 35.81
C LYS A 498 -5.18 39.86 34.37
N LYS A 499 -6.32 40.33 33.85
CA LYS A 499 -6.50 40.47 32.39
C LYS A 499 -5.37 41.35 31.88
N THR A 500 -4.50 40.79 31.04
CA THR A 500 -3.52 41.57 30.28
C THR A 500 -4.26 42.56 29.36
N PRO A 501 -3.71 43.77 29.18
CA PRO A 501 -4.34 44.86 28.43
C PRO A 501 -4.54 44.55 26.93
#